data_AF-A0A3B1DBX7-F1
#
_entry.id   AF-A0A3B1DBX7-F1
#
_cell.length_a   1.000
_cell.length_b   1.000
_cell.length_c   1.000
_cell.angle_alpha   90.00
_cell.angle_beta   90.00
_cell.angle_gamma   90.00
#
_symmetry.space_group_name_H-M   'P 1'
#
loop_
_entity.id
_entity.type
_entity.pdbx_description
1 polymer ?
#
loop_
_entity_poly.entity_id
_entity_poly.type
_entity_poly.pdbx_seq_one_letter_code
_entity_poly.pdbx_strand_id
1 'polypeptide(L)' 'AQIMHIGPFSEEGPTVEKIHAFIEESGSHRQGKHHEIYLSDIRRAAPEKLKTIIRQPMS' A
#
# COMPACT_ATOMS: atom_id res chain seq x y z
N ALA A 1 7.23 2.38 6.65
CA ALA A 1 5.96 3.14 6.61
C ALA A 1 4.79 2.21 6.24
N GLN A 2 3.54 2.66 6.44
CA GLN A 2 2.34 1.95 5.95
C GLN A 2 1.28 2.95 5.47
N ILE A 3 0.48 2.55 4.48
CA ILE A 3 -0.60 3.34 3.88
C ILE A 3 -1.79 2.43 3.52
N MET A 4 -3.00 2.95 3.57
CA MET A 4 -4.20 2.24 3.12
C MET A 4 -4.45 2.52 1.63
N HIS A 5 -4.60 1.47 0.84
CA HIS A 5 -5.21 1.53 -0.49
C HIS A 5 -6.71 1.19 -0.37
N ILE A 6 -7.54 2.00 -1.02
CA ILE A 6 -8.98 1.74 -1.19
C ILE A 6 -9.25 1.70 -2.69
N GLY A 7 -9.66 0.55 -3.21
CA GLY A 7 -9.84 0.32 -4.63
C GLY A 7 -9.34 -1.05 -5.11
N PRO A 8 -9.45 -1.34 -6.41
CA PRO A 8 -8.99 -2.59 -7.00
C PRO A 8 -7.46 -2.69 -6.96
N PHE A 9 -6.92 -3.89 -6.76
CA PHE A 9 -5.47 -4.12 -6.67
C PHE A 9 -4.68 -3.61 -7.88
N SER A 10 -5.27 -3.65 -9.08
CA SER A 10 -4.66 -3.13 -10.30
C SER A 10 -4.38 -1.62 -10.27
N GLU A 11 -4.99 -0.88 -9.34
CA GLU A 11 -4.86 0.56 -9.18
C GLU A 11 -4.03 0.96 -7.95
N GLU A 12 -3.32 0.01 -7.33
CA GLU A 12 -2.54 0.29 -6.13
C GLU A 12 -1.21 1.03 -6.41
N GLY A 13 -0.75 1.03 -7.67
CA GLY A 13 0.52 1.65 -8.09
C GLY A 13 0.73 3.07 -7.56
N PRO A 14 -0.21 4.01 -7.76
CA PRO A 14 -0.13 5.36 -7.18
C PRO A 14 -0.06 5.37 -5.64
N THR A 15 -0.60 4.37 -4.96
CA THR A 15 -0.52 4.26 -3.49
C THR A 15 0.88 3.80 -3.07
N VAL A 16 1.49 2.88 -3.82
CA VAL A 16 2.89 2.45 -3.63
C VAL A 16 3.86 3.61 -3.85
N GLU A 17 3.67 4.39 -4.91
CA GLU A 17 4.50 5.57 -5.20
C GLU A 17 4.42 6.59 -4.07
N LYS A 18 3.23 6.86 -3.53
CA LYS A 18 3.04 7.80 -2.41
C LYS A 18 3.81 7.39 -1.15
N ILE A 19 3.78 6.11 -0.78
CA ILE A 19 4.54 5.64 0.40
C ILE A 19 6.04 5.64 0.14
N HIS A 20 6.49 5.42 -1.10
CA HIS A 20 7.90 5.52 -1.46
C HIS A 20 8.40 6.96 -1.38
N ALA A 21 7.67 7.91 -1.96
CA ALA A 21 7.96 9.33 -1.86
C ALA A 21 8.01 9.79 -0.39
N PHE A 22 7.03 9.40 0.43
CA PHE A 22 7.01 9.72 1.85
C PHE A 22 8.26 9.21 2.60
N ILE A 23 8.72 8.00 2.31
CA ILE A 23 9.94 7.44 2.93
C ILE A 23 11.17 8.27 2.53
N GLU A 24 11.31 8.58 1.24
CA GLU A 24 12.46 9.34 0.72
C GLU A 24 12.47 10.78 1.23
N GLU A 25 11.31 11.46 1.25
CA GLU A 25 11.14 12.81 1.81
C GLU A 25 11.42 12.86 3.32
N SER A 26 11.20 11.76 4.04
CA SER A 26 11.51 11.65 5.47
C SER A 26 13.01 11.45 5.77
N GLY A 27 13.88 11.44 4.74
CA GLY A 27 15.32 11.18 4.89
C GLY A 27 15.65 9.72 5.21
N SER A 28 14.68 8.83 5.08
CA SER A 28 14.84 7.39 5.30
C SER A 28 15.00 6.66 3.97
N HIS A 29 15.41 5.40 4.04
CA HIS A 29 15.56 4.55 2.85
C HIS A 29 14.59 3.37 2.87
N ARG A 30 14.04 3.04 1.71
CA ARG A 30 13.24 1.82 1.52
C ARG A 30 14.11 0.60 1.74
N GLN A 31 13.60 -0.40 2.44
CA GLN A 31 14.27 -1.68 2.67
C GLN A 31 13.35 -2.85 2.37
N GLY A 32 13.92 -3.95 1.86
CA GLY A 32 13.20 -5.20 1.62
C GLY A 32 12.02 -5.08 0.64
N LYS A 33 11.18 -6.10 0.61
CA LYS A 33 9.94 -6.12 -0.17
C LYS A 33 8.82 -5.41 0.60
N HIS A 34 7.89 -4.77 -0.11
CA HIS A 34 6.66 -4.36 0.53
C HIS A 34 5.80 -5.58 0.89
N HIS A 35 4.91 -5.38 1.86
CA HIS A 35 3.92 -6.35 2.31
C HIS A 35 2.53 -5.77 2.09
N GLU A 36 1.65 -6.56 1.49
CA GLU A 36 0.22 -6.26 1.38
C GLU A 36 -0.55 -7.04 2.46
N ILE A 37 -1.52 -6.38 3.09
CA ILE A 37 -2.44 -6.99 4.05
C ILE A 37 -3.85 -6.72 3.56
N TYR A 38 -4.50 -7.78 3.05
CA TYR A 38 -5.87 -7.71 2.54
C TYR A 38 -6.87 -7.72 3.70
N LEU A 39 -7.59 -6.61 3.89
CA LEU A 39 -8.59 -6.49 4.94
C LEU A 39 -10.00 -6.84 4.46
N SER A 40 -10.22 -6.84 3.15
CA SER A 40 -11.52 -7.12 2.53
C SER A 40 -11.57 -8.52 1.94
N ASP A 41 -12.71 -9.20 2.09
CA ASP A 41 -12.98 -10.44 1.34
C ASP A 41 -13.36 -10.07 -0.10
N ILE A 42 -12.50 -10.42 -1.06
CA ILE A 42 -12.65 -10.14 -2.49
C ILE A 42 -13.93 -10.72 -3.10
N ARG A 43 -14.54 -11.72 -2.46
CA ARG A 43 -15.78 -12.35 -2.92
C ARG A 43 -17.04 -11.61 -2.45
N ARG A 44 -16.88 -10.66 -1.52
CA ARG A 44 -18.00 -9.98 -0.84
C ARG A 44 -18.02 -8.48 -1.05
N ALA A 45 -16.85 -7.86 -1.19
CA ALA A 45 -16.71 -6.43 -1.40
C ALA A 45 -16.60 -6.10 -2.89
N ALA A 46 -17.27 -5.03 -3.30
CA ALA A 46 -17.09 -4.47 -4.63
C ALA A 46 -15.65 -3.94 -4.81
N PRO A 47 -15.04 -4.04 -6.00
CA PRO A 47 -13.63 -3.69 -6.22
C PRO A 47 -13.25 -2.30 -5.71
N GLU A 48 -14.10 -1.30 -5.90
CA GLU A 48 -13.90 0.09 -5.47
C GLU A 48 -13.92 0.29 -3.94
N LYS A 49 -14.32 -0.74 -3.19
CA LYS A 49 -14.38 -0.74 -1.72
C LYS A 49 -13.36 -1.66 -1.08
N LEU A 50 -12.55 -2.39 -1.87
CA LEU A 50 -11.50 -3.25 -1.35
C LEU A 50 -10.48 -2.41 -0.57
N LYS A 51 -10.07 -2.93 0.59
CA LYS A 51 -9.09 -2.29 1.47
C LYS A 51 -7.86 -3.17 1.61
N THR A 52 -6.71 -2.62 1.26
CA THR A 52 -5.40 -3.27 1.39
C THR A 52 -4.46 -2.32 2.12
N ILE A 53 -3.82 -2.78 3.20
CA ILE A 53 -2.70 -2.02 3.77
C ILE A 53 -1.45 -2.39 2.98
N ILE A 54 -0.79 -1.38 2.42
CA ILE A 54 0.52 -1.49 1.80
C ILE A 54 1.56 -1.03 2.82
N ARG A 55 2.54 -1.89 3.12
CA ARG A 55 3.58 -1.63 4.12
C ARG A 55 4.96 -1.82 3.50
N GLN A 56 5.77 -0.77 3.51
CA GLN A 56 7.17 -0.79 3.05
C GLN A 56 8.11 -0.67 4.26
N PRO A 57 8.96 -1.67 4.53
CA PRO A 57 10.04 -1.54 5.52
C PRO A 57 10.99 -0.40 5.15
N MET A 58 11.55 0.28 6.15
CA MET A 58 12.43 1.44 5.98
C MET A 58 13.48 1.51 7.10
N SER A 59 14.58 2.19 6.84
CA SER A 59 15.67 2.52 7.80
C SER A 59 16.03 3.99 7.78
#